data_AF-A0A3R7I4E7-F1
#
_entry.id   AF-A0A3R7I4E7-F1
#
_cell.length_a   1.000
_cell.length_b   1.000
_cell.length_c   1.000
_cell.angle_alpha   90.00
_cell.angle_beta   90.00
_cell.angle_gamma   90.00
#
_symmetry.space_group_name_H-M   'P 1'
#
loop_
_entity.id
_entity.type
_entity.pdbx_description
1 polymer ?
#
loop_
_entity_poly.entity_id
_entity_poly.type
_entity_poly.pdbx_seq_one_letter_code
_entity_poly.pdbx_strand_id
1 'polypeptide(L)'
;MAESRVRTLNAWHRIVKTSVLTGSCGILLALASGLVENPPEAAVIGSHHYGFPFVWRVVMSTVNGATRFMLSNLVLDMLFWAGFSLGITFLAHKMQQAGLMLTRNRMMLVSALFLPAGFVMDLLHEAGHLLWGTAVGGRLAYMQVAFFVFYPQFAVTSQFVLGYVRVTGLTSDFARGLFLLGGSLTTNIAAWVLGVILAKVKFNHWMTVTLKMLGLFGVFDLPFYVFLPFIGLKHWIFLGGTTSEPLVGARLMGVADPVFYLFTAVTTVGLFFLYSQGFRNKIKHLWIMFRSKA
;
A
#
# COMPACT_ATOMS: atom_id res chain seq x y z
N MET A 1 0.50 -10.67 -44.11
CA MET A 1 -0.74 -10.97 -43.34
C MET A 1 -0.62 -12.22 -42.45
N ALA A 2 -0.02 -13.32 -42.92
CA ALA A 2 0.16 -14.53 -42.10
C ALA A 2 1.05 -14.33 -40.85
N GLU A 3 2.16 -13.58 -40.96
CA GLU A 3 3.05 -13.32 -39.82
C GLU A 3 2.41 -12.48 -38.69
N SER A 4 1.51 -11.53 -39.02
CA SER A 4 0.83 -10.74 -37.98
C SER A 4 -0.21 -11.57 -37.23
N ARG A 5 -0.89 -12.51 -37.91
CA ARG A 5 -1.77 -13.51 -37.30
C ARG A 5 -1.01 -14.50 -36.40
N VAL A 6 0.16 -14.98 -36.84
CA VAL A 6 0.99 -15.90 -36.04
C VAL A 6 1.54 -15.21 -34.79
N ARG A 7 1.96 -13.93 -34.88
CA ARG A 7 2.40 -13.15 -33.70
C ARG A 7 1.27 -12.88 -32.71
N THR A 8 0.06 -12.61 -33.19
CA THR A 8 -1.11 -12.40 -32.31
C THR A 8 -1.56 -13.69 -31.64
N LEU A 9 -1.60 -14.83 -32.36
CA LEU A 9 -1.88 -16.14 -31.78
C LEU A 9 -0.86 -16.54 -30.70
N ASN A 10 0.43 -16.31 -30.95
CA ASN A 10 1.48 -16.59 -29.97
C ASN A 10 1.42 -15.67 -28.73
N ALA A 11 0.94 -14.44 -28.89
CA ALA A 11 0.69 -13.54 -27.77
C ALA A 11 -0.51 -14.00 -26.94
N TRP A 12 -1.62 -14.37 -27.59
CA TRP A 12 -2.80 -14.94 -26.93
C TRP A 12 -2.49 -16.20 -26.16
N HIS A 13 -1.72 -17.12 -26.74
CA HIS A 13 -1.34 -18.36 -26.07
C HIS A 13 -0.48 -18.12 -24.81
N ARG A 14 0.42 -17.12 -24.84
CA ARG A 14 1.19 -16.70 -23.65
C ARG A 14 0.30 -16.05 -22.60
N ILE A 15 -0.62 -15.17 -23.00
CA ILE A 15 -1.56 -14.50 -22.10
C ILE A 15 -2.44 -15.54 -21.38
N VAL A 16 -3.00 -16.49 -22.12
CA VAL A 16 -3.82 -17.58 -21.56
C VAL A 16 -2.97 -18.40 -20.59
N LYS A 17 -1.76 -18.82 -20.96
CA LYS A 17 -0.88 -19.62 -20.10
C LYS A 17 -0.50 -18.89 -18.80
N THR A 18 -0.15 -17.60 -18.87
CA THR A 18 0.19 -16.80 -17.70
C THR A 18 -1.02 -16.53 -16.82
N SER A 19 -2.20 -16.29 -17.41
CA SER A 19 -3.45 -16.09 -16.66
C SER A 19 -3.88 -17.37 -15.93
N VAL A 20 -3.78 -18.53 -16.59
CA VAL A 20 -4.06 -19.83 -15.98
C VAL A 20 -3.10 -20.12 -14.82
N LEU A 21 -1.79 -19.85 -15.00
CA LEU A 21 -0.80 -20.08 -13.95
C LEU A 21 -1.03 -19.15 -12.74
N THR A 22 -1.29 -17.87 -13.00
CA THR A 22 -1.53 -16.87 -11.95
C THR A 22 -2.83 -17.15 -11.21
N GLY A 23 -3.91 -17.50 -11.94
CA GLY A 23 -5.17 -17.92 -11.35
C GLY A 23 -5.01 -19.18 -10.49
N SER A 24 -4.25 -20.18 -10.98
CA SER A 24 -3.96 -21.40 -10.22
C SER A 24 -3.15 -21.12 -8.95
N CYS A 25 -2.12 -20.27 -9.02
CA CYS A 25 -1.38 -19.83 -7.84
C CYS A 25 -2.26 -19.07 -6.85
N GLY A 26 -3.13 -18.18 -7.34
CA GLY A 26 -4.12 -17.48 -6.53
C GLY A 26 -5.05 -18.46 -5.82
N ILE A 27 -5.53 -19.49 -6.51
CA ILE A 27 -6.36 -20.56 -5.95
C ILE A 27 -5.63 -21.35 -4.86
N LEU A 28 -4.36 -21.71 -5.10
CA LEU A 28 -3.57 -22.47 -4.12
C LEU A 28 -3.23 -21.66 -2.88
N LEU A 29 -2.86 -20.39 -3.03
CA LEU A 29 -2.64 -19.45 -1.92
C LEU A 29 -3.92 -19.24 -1.11
N ALA A 30 -5.04 -19.13 -1.81
CA ALA A 30 -6.38 -19.00 -1.25
C ALA A 30 -6.81 -20.25 -0.46
N LEU A 31 -6.52 -21.46 -0.96
CA LEU A 31 -6.78 -22.71 -0.24
C LEU A 31 -5.85 -22.88 0.97
N ALA A 32 -4.56 -22.57 0.82
CA ALA A 32 -3.58 -22.68 1.91
C ALA A 32 -3.90 -21.71 3.06
N SER A 33 -4.32 -20.49 2.75
CA SER A 33 -4.73 -19.49 3.75
C SER A 33 -6.09 -19.77 4.38
N GLY A 34 -7.02 -20.41 3.66
CA GLY A 34 -8.32 -20.83 4.19
C GLY A 34 -8.26 -21.98 5.23
N LEU A 35 -7.12 -22.66 5.34
CA LEU A 35 -6.85 -23.68 6.37
C LEU A 35 -6.30 -23.08 7.68
N VAL A 36 -6.05 -21.77 7.71
CA VAL A 36 -5.46 -21.09 8.87
C VAL A 36 -6.55 -20.30 9.60
N GLU A 37 -6.74 -20.61 10.88
CA GLU A 37 -7.77 -20.00 11.73
C GLU A 37 -7.46 -18.52 11.99
N ASN A 38 -8.49 -17.66 11.89
CA ASN A 38 -8.38 -16.22 12.07
C ASN A 38 -9.59 -15.72 12.89
N PRO A 39 -9.45 -15.57 14.21
CA PRO A 39 -10.51 -15.06 15.08
C PRO A 39 -10.57 -13.51 15.02
N PRO A 40 -11.76 -12.89 15.01
CA PRO A 40 -11.86 -11.44 14.93
C PRO A 40 -11.74 -10.75 16.30
N GLU A 41 -10.98 -9.67 16.38
CA GLU A 41 -10.97 -8.77 17.56
C GLU A 41 -11.87 -7.53 17.42
N ALA A 42 -12.36 -7.18 16.23
CA ALA A 42 -13.22 -6.00 16.07
C ALA A 42 -14.10 -6.04 14.81
N ALA A 43 -15.19 -6.82 14.85
CA ALA A 43 -16.48 -6.47 14.26
C ALA A 43 -17.46 -7.63 14.46
N VAL A 44 -18.57 -7.35 15.15
CA VAL A 44 -19.71 -8.24 15.47
C VAL A 44 -19.48 -9.21 16.65
N ILE A 45 -20.17 -8.92 17.77
CA ILE A 45 -20.24 -9.79 18.95
C ILE A 45 -20.75 -11.17 18.53
N GLY A 46 -19.90 -12.19 18.65
CA GLY A 46 -20.23 -13.59 18.43
C GLY A 46 -19.68 -14.23 17.15
N SER A 47 -18.98 -13.51 16.27
CA SER A 47 -18.28 -14.16 15.14
C SER A 47 -16.92 -14.71 15.57
N HIS A 48 -16.60 -15.96 15.23
CA HIS A 48 -15.33 -16.59 15.64
C HIS A 48 -14.37 -16.92 14.50
N HIS A 49 -14.74 -16.73 13.23
CA HIS A 49 -13.93 -17.19 12.08
C HIS A 49 -14.00 -16.21 10.89
N TYR A 50 -12.84 -15.86 10.30
CA TYR A 50 -12.70 -15.13 9.03
C TYR A 50 -11.60 -15.74 8.14
N GLY A 51 -11.94 -16.69 7.27
CA GLY A 51 -11.01 -17.27 6.28
C GLY A 51 -11.11 -16.64 4.89
N PHE A 52 -9.97 -16.52 4.18
CA PHE A 52 -9.89 -16.07 2.77
C PHE A 52 -10.13 -17.24 1.79
N PRO A 53 -10.28 -16.95 0.50
CA PRO A 53 -11.52 -16.83 -0.26
C PRO A 53 -12.26 -18.13 -0.66
N PHE A 54 -11.73 -19.36 -0.53
CA PHE A 54 -12.48 -20.55 -0.98
C PHE A 54 -13.48 -21.10 0.04
N VAL A 55 -13.32 -20.77 1.32
CA VAL A 55 -14.26 -21.17 2.38
C VAL A 55 -14.45 -19.98 3.31
N TRP A 56 -15.27 -19.01 2.90
CA TRP A 56 -15.77 -17.98 3.83
C TRP A 56 -16.65 -18.66 4.88
N ARG A 57 -16.03 -19.08 5.98
CA ARG A 57 -16.71 -19.68 7.13
C ARG A 57 -16.91 -18.59 8.17
N VAL A 58 -18.13 -18.09 8.30
CA VAL A 58 -18.53 -17.26 9.45
C VAL A 58 -19.27 -18.17 10.42
N VAL A 59 -18.64 -18.48 11.56
CA VAL A 59 -19.30 -19.16 12.68
C VAL A 59 -19.76 -18.09 13.66
N MET A 60 -21.07 -17.98 13.87
CA MET A 60 -21.65 -17.12 14.89
C MET A 60 -22.09 -17.95 16.10
N SER A 61 -21.56 -17.64 17.28
CA SER A 61 -21.90 -18.29 18.55
C SER A 61 -23.15 -17.71 19.21
N THR A 62 -23.55 -16.49 18.83
CA THR A 62 -24.63 -15.72 19.48
C THR A 62 -25.99 -15.81 18.76
N VAL A 63 -26.03 -16.39 17.56
CA VAL A 63 -27.27 -16.58 16.79
C VAL A 63 -27.28 -18.03 16.30
N ASN A 64 -28.32 -18.77 16.66
CA ASN A 64 -28.50 -20.19 16.33
C ASN A 64 -28.08 -20.52 14.88
N GLY A 65 -26.89 -21.10 14.72
CA GLY A 65 -26.63 -22.22 13.81
C GLY A 65 -26.70 -21.99 12.30
N ALA A 66 -26.41 -20.81 11.75
CA ALA A 66 -26.34 -20.66 10.27
C ALA A 66 -24.97 -20.16 9.77
N THR A 67 -24.14 -21.09 9.30
CA THR A 67 -22.99 -20.80 8.44
C THR A 67 -23.50 -20.21 7.12
N ARG A 68 -23.16 -18.95 6.81
CA ARG A 68 -23.52 -18.31 5.54
C ARG A 68 -22.29 -18.15 4.64
N PHE A 69 -22.28 -18.89 3.54
CA PHE A 69 -21.31 -18.71 2.46
C PHE A 69 -21.80 -17.59 1.53
N MET A 70 -21.05 -16.49 1.43
CA MET A 70 -21.40 -15.36 0.56
C MET A 70 -20.71 -15.50 -0.79
N LEU A 71 -21.32 -16.28 -1.69
CA LEU A 71 -20.79 -16.55 -3.03
C LEU A 71 -20.55 -15.27 -3.85
N SER A 72 -21.32 -14.21 -3.61
CA SER A 72 -21.14 -12.90 -4.25
C SER A 72 -19.75 -12.31 -4.00
N ASN A 73 -19.21 -12.49 -2.80
CA ASN A 73 -17.91 -11.91 -2.41
C ASN A 73 -16.76 -12.69 -3.04
N LEU A 74 -16.89 -14.02 -3.15
CA LEU A 74 -15.96 -14.87 -3.91
C LEU A 74 -15.90 -14.46 -5.38
N VAL A 75 -17.06 -14.25 -6.00
CA VAL A 75 -17.14 -13.81 -7.40
C VAL A 75 -16.50 -12.44 -7.58
N LEU A 76 -16.77 -11.47 -6.69
CA LEU A 76 -16.15 -10.15 -6.74
C LEU A 76 -14.62 -10.19 -6.59
N ASP A 77 -14.10 -11.03 -5.70
CA ASP A 77 -12.66 -11.15 -5.45
C ASP A 77 -11.94 -11.88 -6.60
N MET A 78 -12.57 -12.91 -7.19
CA MET A 78 -12.09 -13.54 -8.43
C MET A 78 -12.06 -12.56 -9.60
N LEU A 79 -13.13 -11.78 -9.78
CA LEU A 79 -13.20 -10.76 -10.83
C LEU A 79 -12.16 -9.66 -10.60
N PHE A 80 -11.87 -9.32 -9.34
CA PHE A 80 -10.84 -8.37 -8.96
C PHE A 80 -9.43 -8.86 -9.32
N TRP A 81 -9.03 -10.05 -8.87
CA TRP A 81 -7.69 -10.58 -9.17
C TRP A 81 -7.51 -10.88 -10.66
N ALA A 82 -8.57 -11.34 -11.33
CA ALA A 82 -8.58 -11.45 -12.79
C ALA A 82 -8.40 -10.08 -13.45
N GLY A 83 -9.14 -9.05 -13.02
CA GLY A 83 -9.04 -7.69 -13.51
C GLY A 83 -7.67 -7.05 -13.26
N PHE A 84 -7.09 -7.25 -12.08
CA PHE A 84 -5.76 -6.79 -11.71
C PHE A 84 -4.67 -7.46 -12.53
N SER A 85 -4.75 -8.78 -12.71
CA SER A 85 -3.83 -9.56 -13.54
C SER A 85 -3.92 -9.14 -15.02
N LEU A 86 -5.14 -8.96 -15.53
CA LEU A 86 -5.39 -8.43 -16.88
C LEU A 86 -4.88 -7.00 -17.02
N GLY A 87 -5.06 -6.16 -16.01
CA GLY A 87 -4.57 -4.77 -15.97
C GLY A 87 -3.05 -4.68 -16.01
N ILE A 88 -2.35 -5.47 -15.19
CA ILE A 88 -0.89 -5.58 -15.22
C ILE A 88 -0.42 -6.11 -16.59
N THR A 89 -1.09 -7.11 -17.13
CA THR A 89 -0.74 -7.70 -18.44
C THR A 89 -0.97 -6.71 -19.58
N PHE A 90 -2.08 -5.96 -19.55
CA PHE A 90 -2.40 -4.90 -20.51
C PHE A 90 -1.40 -3.75 -20.43
N LEU A 91 -1.07 -3.30 -19.21
CA LEU A 91 -0.08 -2.26 -18.99
C LEU A 91 1.31 -2.70 -19.45
N ALA A 92 1.72 -3.93 -19.12
CA ALA A 92 2.97 -4.52 -19.60
C ALA A 92 3.00 -4.62 -21.13
N HIS A 93 1.88 -4.97 -21.77
CA HIS A 93 1.75 -5.01 -23.22
C HIS A 93 1.82 -3.61 -23.85
N LYS A 94 1.17 -2.60 -23.24
CA LYS A 94 1.23 -1.21 -23.72
C LYS A 94 2.62 -0.61 -23.53
N MET A 95 3.28 -0.89 -22.42
CA MET A 95 4.68 -0.51 -22.20
C MET A 95 5.61 -1.21 -23.19
N GLN A 96 5.32 -2.46 -23.56
CA GLN A 96 6.05 -3.18 -24.61
C GLN A 96 5.85 -2.55 -25.99
N GLN A 97 4.62 -2.20 -26.36
CA GLN A 97 4.31 -1.51 -27.61
C GLN A 97 4.92 -0.10 -27.68
N ALA A 98 5.04 0.58 -26.54
CA ALA A 98 5.65 1.91 -26.44
C ALA A 98 7.19 1.89 -26.41
N GLY A 99 7.84 0.72 -26.56
CA GLY A 99 9.30 0.60 -26.47
C GLY A 99 9.87 0.85 -25.07
N LEU A 100 9.00 0.90 -24.04
CA LEU A 100 9.32 1.16 -22.65
C LEU A 100 9.56 -0.13 -21.86
N MET A 101 9.87 -1.25 -22.52
CA MET A 101 10.12 -2.53 -21.84
C MET A 101 11.27 -2.37 -20.83
N LEU A 102 10.92 -2.34 -19.55
CA LEU A 102 11.82 -2.79 -18.51
C LEU A 102 12.21 -4.22 -18.87
N THR A 103 13.52 -4.51 -18.89
CA THR A 103 13.99 -5.88 -19.13
C THR A 103 13.31 -6.83 -18.14
N ARG A 104 13.03 -8.08 -18.55
CA ARG A 104 12.36 -9.09 -17.70
C ARG A 104 12.94 -9.12 -16.29
N ASN A 105 14.28 -9.07 -16.20
CA ASN A 105 15.03 -9.06 -14.94
C ASN A 105 14.71 -7.83 -14.06
N ARG A 106 14.49 -6.65 -14.64
CA ARG A 106 14.13 -5.43 -13.90
C ARG A 106 12.70 -5.49 -13.37
N MET A 107 11.75 -6.04 -14.14
CA MET A 107 10.37 -6.24 -13.65
C MET A 107 10.33 -7.27 -12.53
N MET A 108 11.07 -8.37 -12.67
CA MET A 108 11.22 -9.37 -11.60
C MET A 108 11.83 -8.76 -10.34
N LEU A 109 12.85 -7.90 -10.49
CA LEU A 109 13.47 -7.20 -9.36
C LEU A 109 12.49 -6.28 -8.63
N VAL A 110 11.77 -5.42 -9.37
CA VAL A 110 10.77 -4.52 -8.77
C VAL A 110 9.67 -5.31 -8.06
N SER A 111 9.21 -6.40 -8.66
CA SER A 111 8.18 -7.27 -8.06
C SER A 111 8.69 -7.97 -6.80
N ALA A 112 9.93 -8.48 -6.83
CA ALA A 112 10.56 -9.14 -5.70
C ALA A 112 10.81 -8.17 -4.52
N LEU A 113 11.10 -6.90 -4.81
CA LEU A 113 11.33 -5.87 -3.80
C LEU A 113 10.06 -5.22 -3.29
N PHE A 114 8.93 -5.33 -3.98
CA PHE A 114 7.69 -4.65 -3.62
C PHE A 114 7.20 -5.06 -2.22
N LEU A 115 7.09 -6.36 -1.96
CA LEU A 115 6.65 -6.89 -0.66
C LEU A 115 7.59 -6.52 0.50
N PRO A 116 8.92 -6.77 0.44
CA PRO A 116 9.80 -6.41 1.54
C PRO A 116 9.92 -4.89 1.73
N ALA A 117 9.89 -4.09 0.66
CA ALA A 117 9.89 -2.64 0.79
C ALA A 117 8.57 -2.11 1.39
N GLY A 118 7.44 -2.69 0.99
CA GLY A 118 6.13 -2.40 1.57
C GLY A 118 6.12 -2.70 3.06
N PHE A 119 6.54 -3.90 3.46
CA PHE A 119 6.64 -4.28 4.88
C PHE A 119 7.52 -3.34 5.70
N VAL A 120 8.70 -2.94 5.18
CA VAL A 120 9.58 -1.98 5.86
C VAL A 120 8.89 -0.63 6.02
N MET A 121 8.12 -0.19 5.04
CA MET A 121 7.40 1.07 5.10
C MET A 121 6.18 1.02 6.02
N ASP A 122 5.45 -0.09 6.06
CA ASP A 122 4.39 -0.31 7.04
C ASP A 122 4.96 -0.29 8.45
N LEU A 123 6.11 -0.94 8.67
CA LEU A 123 6.81 -0.90 9.96
C LEU A 123 7.24 0.52 10.33
N LEU A 124 7.76 1.30 9.39
CA LEU A 124 8.12 2.71 9.61
C LEU A 124 6.90 3.58 9.89
N HIS A 125 5.77 3.33 9.23
CA HIS A 125 4.51 4.03 9.45
C HIS A 125 4.01 3.77 10.87
N GLU A 126 3.88 2.50 11.26
CA GLU A 126 3.44 2.12 12.60
C GLU A 126 4.43 2.60 13.69
N ALA A 127 5.73 2.51 13.44
CA ALA A 127 6.74 3.09 14.33
C ALA A 127 6.59 4.61 14.47
N GLY A 128 6.09 5.29 13.43
CA GLY A 128 5.72 6.70 13.48
C GLY A 128 4.61 6.97 14.48
N HIS A 129 3.49 6.25 14.40
CA HIS A 129 2.41 6.34 15.39
C HIS A 129 2.92 6.14 16.81
N LEU A 130 3.73 5.11 17.03
CA LEU A 130 4.38 4.84 18.31
C LEU A 130 5.24 6.03 18.78
N LEU A 131 6.18 6.48 17.95
CA LEU A 131 7.13 7.54 18.28
C LEU A 131 6.42 8.84 18.65
N TRP A 132 5.51 9.29 17.79
CA TRP A 132 4.79 10.54 18.00
C TRP A 132 3.78 10.45 19.14
N GLY A 133 3.08 9.32 19.30
CA GLY A 133 2.14 9.11 20.40
C GLY A 133 2.82 9.04 21.77
N THR A 134 3.99 8.42 21.86
CA THR A 134 4.75 8.35 23.12
C THR A 134 5.45 9.66 23.45
N ALA A 135 5.90 10.42 22.44
CA ALA A 135 6.50 11.74 22.63
C ALA A 135 5.56 12.75 23.33
N VAL A 136 4.24 12.58 23.19
CA VAL A 136 3.21 13.41 23.85
C VAL A 136 2.63 12.77 25.11
N GLY A 137 3.34 11.81 25.71
CA GLY A 137 2.99 11.19 26.99
C GLY A 137 2.09 9.96 26.88
N GLY A 138 1.82 9.48 25.66
CA GLY A 138 1.13 8.21 25.45
C GLY A 138 1.97 7.00 25.84
N ARG A 139 1.32 5.84 25.95
CA ARG A 139 1.95 4.55 26.25
C ARG A 139 1.52 3.51 25.22
N LEU A 140 2.50 2.83 24.63
CA LEU A 140 2.23 1.71 23.73
C LEU A 140 1.47 0.62 24.49
N ALA A 141 0.35 0.19 23.93
CA ALA A 141 -0.45 -0.92 24.44
C ALA A 141 -0.42 -2.12 23.50
N TYR A 142 -0.26 -1.89 22.19
CA TYR A 142 -0.23 -2.95 21.19
C TYR A 142 0.41 -2.46 19.89
N MET A 143 1.16 -3.33 19.21
CA MET A 143 1.67 -3.08 17.85
C MET A 143 1.75 -4.38 17.06
N GLN A 144 1.17 -4.38 15.87
CA GLN A 144 1.28 -5.47 14.89
C GLN A 144 1.54 -4.91 13.49
N VAL A 145 2.42 -5.58 12.74
CA VAL A 145 2.65 -5.32 11.31
C VAL A 145 2.72 -6.64 10.57
N ALA A 146 1.96 -6.76 9.49
CA ALA A 146 1.70 -8.02 8.78
C ALA A 146 1.27 -9.14 9.76
N PHE A 147 2.08 -10.18 9.88
CA PHE A 147 1.85 -11.35 10.74
C PHE A 147 2.60 -11.24 12.08
N PHE A 148 3.30 -10.13 12.35
CA PHE A 148 4.18 -9.99 13.49
C PHE A 148 3.57 -9.04 14.51
N VAL A 149 3.20 -9.57 15.68
CA VAL A 149 2.93 -8.77 16.86
C VAL A 149 4.27 -8.40 17.47
N PHE A 150 4.55 -7.12 17.64
CA PHE A 150 5.78 -6.61 18.22
C PHE A 150 5.63 -6.30 19.71
N TYR A 151 4.43 -5.92 20.15
CA TYR A 151 4.11 -5.55 21.52
C TYR A 151 2.69 -6.01 21.88
N PRO A 152 2.42 -6.54 23.09
CA PRO A 152 3.27 -6.56 24.29
C PRO A 152 4.39 -7.60 24.29
N GLN A 153 4.24 -8.67 23.52
CA GLN A 153 5.25 -9.71 23.36
C GLN A 153 5.40 -10.03 21.88
N PHE A 154 6.64 -10.27 21.45
CA PHE A 154 6.88 -10.68 20.08
C PHE A 154 6.21 -12.02 19.79
N ALA A 155 5.32 -12.06 18.80
CA ALA A 155 4.62 -13.27 18.37
C ALA A 155 4.35 -13.24 16.87
N VAL A 156 4.24 -14.42 16.27
CA VAL A 156 3.75 -14.59 14.90
C VAL A 156 2.31 -15.04 14.97
N THR A 157 1.41 -14.33 14.30
CA THR A 157 -0.02 -14.62 14.22
C THR A 157 -0.41 -15.03 12.80
N SER A 158 -1.50 -15.78 12.67
CA SER A 158 -2.11 -16.10 11.38
C SER A 158 -2.84 -14.93 10.74
N GLN A 159 -3.21 -13.92 11.54
CA GLN A 159 -3.96 -12.77 11.07
C GLN A 159 -3.02 -11.76 10.40
N PHE A 160 -3.25 -11.51 9.11
CA PHE A 160 -2.58 -10.41 8.43
C PHE A 160 -3.24 -9.08 8.78
N VAL A 161 -2.47 -8.16 9.34
CA VAL A 161 -2.85 -6.76 9.55
C VAL A 161 -1.81 -5.90 8.88
N LEU A 162 -2.19 -5.02 7.94
CA LEU A 162 -1.23 -4.19 7.20
C LEU A 162 -0.31 -3.44 8.17
N GLY A 163 -0.93 -2.76 9.13
CA GLY A 163 -0.30 -2.15 10.29
C GLY A 163 -1.38 -1.78 11.30
N TYR A 164 -1.08 -1.91 12.59
CA TYR A 164 -1.94 -1.43 13.66
C TYR A 164 -1.12 -1.14 14.91
N VAL A 165 -1.24 0.10 15.40
CA VAL A 165 -0.66 0.55 16.66
C VAL A 165 -1.73 1.13 17.56
N ARG A 166 -1.69 0.71 18.83
CA ARG A 166 -2.52 1.26 19.89
C ARG A 166 -1.65 1.96 20.91
N VAL A 167 -1.81 3.28 21.00
CA VAL A 167 -1.24 4.10 22.08
C VAL A 167 -2.37 4.57 23.01
N THR A 168 -2.16 4.40 24.30
CA THR A 168 -3.11 4.77 25.36
C THR A 168 -2.60 5.98 26.14
N GLY A 169 -3.44 6.62 26.96
CA GLY A 169 -3.03 7.76 27.79
C GLY A 169 -2.97 9.11 27.05
N LEU A 170 -3.46 9.19 25.81
CA LEU A 170 -3.57 10.45 25.06
C LEU A 170 -4.79 11.25 25.52
N THR A 171 -4.55 12.26 26.36
CA THR A 171 -5.60 13.02 27.05
C THR A 171 -6.08 14.28 26.32
N SER A 172 -5.30 14.83 25.39
CA SER A 172 -5.64 16.03 24.64
C SER A 172 -5.88 15.76 23.15
N ASP A 173 -6.65 16.63 22.50
CA ASP A 173 -6.89 16.56 21.06
C ASP A 173 -5.59 16.75 20.27
N PHE A 174 -4.71 17.65 20.70
CA PHE A 174 -3.39 17.80 20.09
C PHE A 174 -2.58 16.51 20.16
N ALA A 175 -2.55 15.83 21.31
CA ALA A 175 -1.81 14.58 21.48
C ALA A 175 -2.37 13.45 20.61
N ARG A 176 -3.70 13.33 20.53
CA ARG A 176 -4.38 12.39 19.61
C ARG A 176 -4.11 12.75 18.16
N GLY A 177 -4.12 14.03 17.84
CA GLY A 177 -3.89 14.53 16.50
C GLY A 177 -2.48 14.22 16.01
N LEU A 178 -1.47 14.43 16.85
CA LEU A 178 -0.08 14.12 16.55
C LEU A 178 0.16 12.60 16.44
N PHE A 179 -0.49 11.80 17.28
CA PHE A 179 -0.50 10.34 17.14
C PHE A 179 -1.05 9.91 15.78
N LEU A 180 -2.24 10.38 15.39
CA LEU A 180 -2.90 10.00 14.12
C LEU A 180 -2.12 10.48 12.88
N LEU A 181 -1.51 11.66 12.94
CA LEU A 181 -0.65 12.17 11.88
C LEU A 181 0.70 11.42 11.81
N GLY A 182 1.14 10.85 12.94
CA GLY A 182 2.51 10.40 13.16
C GLY A 182 3.00 9.35 12.16
N GLY A 183 2.14 8.43 11.73
CA GLY A 183 2.51 7.40 10.75
C GLY A 183 2.93 8.00 9.42
N SER A 184 2.00 8.70 8.75
CA SER A 184 2.31 9.34 7.46
C SER A 184 3.31 10.49 7.55
N LEU A 185 3.42 11.17 8.70
CA LEU A 185 4.49 12.15 8.91
C LEU A 185 5.86 11.48 8.87
N THR A 186 6.00 10.34 9.53
CA THR A 186 7.28 9.61 9.62
C THR A 186 7.69 9.02 8.28
N THR A 187 6.76 8.42 7.54
CA THR A 187 7.02 7.91 6.18
C THR A 187 7.39 9.04 5.22
N ASN A 188 6.76 10.21 5.34
CA ASN A 188 7.08 11.38 4.51
C ASN A 188 8.48 11.93 4.82
N ILE A 189 8.84 12.07 6.10
CA ILE A 189 10.20 12.46 6.51
C ILE A 189 11.24 11.46 5.99
N ALA A 190 10.97 10.16 6.15
CA ALA A 190 11.85 9.11 5.64
C ALA A 190 12.03 9.21 4.13
N ALA A 191 10.97 9.46 3.36
CA ALA A 191 11.04 9.68 1.92
C ALA A 191 11.92 10.88 1.55
N TRP A 192 11.82 12.01 2.26
CA TRP A 192 12.69 13.17 2.02
C TRP A 192 14.16 12.85 2.27
N VAL A 193 14.46 12.21 3.41
CA VAL A 193 15.82 11.80 3.78
C VAL A 193 16.40 10.85 2.74
N LEU A 194 15.65 9.81 2.36
CA LEU A 194 16.04 8.85 1.32
C LEU A 194 16.27 9.53 -0.03
N GLY A 195 15.41 10.48 -0.42
CA GLY A 195 15.53 11.23 -1.67
C GLY A 195 16.81 12.08 -1.71
N VAL A 196 17.14 12.75 -0.60
CA VAL A 196 18.39 13.53 -0.46
C VAL A 196 19.61 12.61 -0.49
N ILE A 197 19.58 11.47 0.22
CA ILE A 197 20.65 10.48 0.21
C ILE A 197 20.89 9.95 -1.21
N LEU A 198 19.83 9.57 -1.92
CA LEU A 198 19.89 9.12 -3.31
C LEU A 198 20.42 10.18 -4.28
N ALA A 199 20.22 11.47 -3.97
CA ALA A 199 20.73 12.57 -4.79
C ALA A 199 22.24 12.83 -4.57
N LYS A 200 22.77 12.53 -3.38
CA LYS A 200 24.14 12.85 -2.98
C LYS A 200 25.10 11.67 -3.06
N VAL A 201 24.59 10.45 -2.87
CA VAL A 201 25.42 9.25 -2.74
C VAL A 201 25.24 8.34 -3.95
N LYS A 202 26.36 7.87 -4.51
CA LYS A 202 26.37 6.87 -5.58
C LYS A 202 26.31 5.48 -4.98
N PHE A 203 25.16 4.82 -5.11
CA PHE A 203 25.00 3.44 -4.70
C PHE A 203 25.17 2.48 -5.89
N ASN A 204 25.41 1.20 -5.59
CA ASN A 204 25.28 0.16 -6.60
C ASN A 204 23.83 0.05 -7.09
N HIS A 205 23.62 -0.68 -8.20
CA HIS A 205 22.31 -0.78 -8.84
C HIS A 205 21.22 -1.32 -7.89
N TRP A 206 21.53 -2.38 -7.14
CA TRP A 206 20.60 -3.04 -6.23
C TRP A 206 20.11 -2.10 -5.13
N MET A 207 21.03 -1.47 -4.41
CA MET A 207 20.72 -0.52 -3.35
C MET A 207 19.96 0.70 -3.90
N THR A 208 20.35 1.20 -5.08
CA THR A 208 19.62 2.30 -5.74
C THR A 208 18.16 1.94 -6.01
N VAL A 209 17.89 0.72 -6.50
CA VAL A 209 16.51 0.28 -6.78
C VAL A 209 15.73 0.10 -5.47
N THR A 210 16.32 -0.55 -4.45
CA THR A 210 15.67 -0.74 -3.15
C THR A 210 15.30 0.57 -2.48
N LEU A 211 16.22 1.53 -2.39
CA LEU A 211 15.96 2.83 -1.77
C LEU A 211 14.94 3.66 -2.57
N LYS A 212 14.92 3.53 -3.90
CA LYS A 212 13.88 4.14 -4.73
C LYS A 212 12.51 3.51 -4.51
N MET A 213 12.44 2.20 -4.31
CA MET A 213 11.19 1.50 -3.98
C MET A 213 10.65 1.95 -2.62
N LEU A 214 11.50 1.98 -1.57
CA LEU A 214 11.13 2.52 -0.26
C LEU A 214 10.65 3.97 -0.35
N GLY A 215 11.40 4.80 -1.08
CA GLY A 215 11.03 6.18 -1.35
C GLY A 215 9.68 6.31 -2.03
N LEU A 216 9.38 5.44 -3.01
CA LEU A 216 8.11 5.45 -3.73
C LEU A 216 6.92 5.20 -2.79
N PHE A 217 7.04 4.22 -1.90
CA PHE A 217 6.03 3.98 -0.86
C PHE A 217 5.83 5.23 0.01
N GLY A 218 6.91 5.86 0.49
CA GLY A 218 6.81 7.07 1.30
C GLY A 218 6.29 8.31 0.56
N VAL A 219 6.51 8.41 -0.77
CA VAL A 219 5.90 9.46 -1.62
C VAL A 219 4.38 9.31 -1.65
N PHE A 220 3.89 8.07 -1.75
CA PHE A 220 2.47 7.78 -1.93
C PHE A 220 1.67 7.59 -0.64
N ASP A 221 2.34 7.29 0.47
CA ASP A 221 1.68 7.04 1.75
C ASP A 221 0.74 8.20 2.14
N LEU A 222 1.28 9.40 2.35
CA LEU A 222 0.48 10.56 2.73
C LEU A 222 -0.66 10.90 1.72
N PRO A 223 -0.41 11.09 0.40
CA PRO A 223 -1.50 11.42 -0.52
C PRO A 223 -2.54 10.31 -0.62
N PHE A 224 -2.18 9.04 -0.49
CA PHE A 224 -3.18 7.98 -0.52
C PHE A 224 -4.02 7.94 0.76
N TYR A 225 -3.41 8.13 1.94
CA TYR A 225 -4.14 8.29 3.20
C TYR A 225 -5.06 9.52 3.21
N VAL A 226 -4.71 10.57 2.48
CA VAL A 226 -5.49 11.80 2.44
C VAL A 226 -6.62 11.74 1.41
N PHE A 227 -6.36 11.29 0.19
CA PHE A 227 -7.30 11.42 -0.92
C PHE A 227 -8.11 10.15 -1.22
N LEU A 228 -7.61 8.94 -0.96
CA LEU A 228 -8.37 7.71 -1.28
C LEU A 228 -9.60 7.52 -0.38
N PRO A 229 -9.51 7.72 0.95
CA PRO A 229 -10.69 7.71 1.82
C PRO A 229 -11.80 8.67 1.38
N PHE A 230 -11.44 9.82 0.82
CA PHE A 230 -12.40 10.82 0.36
C PHE A 230 -13.31 10.30 -0.77
N ILE A 231 -12.80 9.40 -1.62
CA ILE A 231 -13.55 8.76 -2.71
C ILE A 231 -14.06 7.36 -2.33
N GLY A 232 -14.06 7.01 -1.04
CA GLY A 232 -14.56 5.74 -0.52
C GLY A 232 -13.62 4.56 -0.72
N LEU A 233 -12.35 4.80 -1.06
CA LEU A 233 -11.33 3.76 -1.21
C LEU A 233 -10.50 3.64 0.08
N LYS A 234 -9.89 2.48 0.30
CA LYS A 234 -8.91 2.31 1.38
C LYS A 234 -7.63 3.05 1.05
N HIS A 235 -6.84 3.40 2.07
CA HIS A 235 -5.60 4.18 1.88
C HIS A 235 -4.47 3.45 1.13
N TRP A 236 -4.57 2.14 0.87
CA TRP A 236 -3.77 1.44 -0.14
C TRP A 236 -4.65 0.76 -1.19
N ILE A 237 -5.69 1.50 -1.64
CA ILE A 237 -6.72 1.11 -2.61
C ILE A 237 -7.61 -0.04 -2.11
N PHE A 238 -7.03 -1.23 -1.96
CA PHE A 238 -7.69 -2.47 -1.56
C PHE A 238 -7.33 -2.90 -0.13
N LEU A 239 -6.21 -2.40 0.39
CA LEU A 239 -5.68 -2.73 1.72
C LEU A 239 -5.71 -1.51 2.64
N GLY A 240 -5.79 -1.80 3.94
CA GLY A 240 -5.80 -0.77 4.97
C GLY A 240 -7.18 -0.26 5.38
N GLY A 241 -7.17 0.85 6.09
CA GLY A 241 -8.35 1.53 6.63
C GLY A 241 -9.03 2.46 5.63
N THR A 242 -10.26 2.87 5.96
CA THR A 242 -11.09 3.80 5.19
C THR A 242 -11.13 5.20 5.80
N THR A 243 -10.36 5.44 6.87
CA THR A 243 -10.28 6.73 7.55
C THR A 243 -9.04 7.48 7.07
N SER A 244 -9.19 8.78 6.85
CA SER A 244 -8.06 9.67 6.59
C SER A 244 -7.41 10.11 7.90
N GLU A 245 -6.68 9.20 8.55
CA GLU A 245 -6.06 9.43 9.86
C GLU A 245 -5.16 10.68 9.89
N PRO A 246 -4.30 10.96 8.88
CA PRO A 246 -3.47 12.16 8.88
C PRO A 246 -4.29 13.46 8.82
N LEU A 247 -5.38 13.47 8.04
CA LEU A 247 -6.25 14.64 7.94
C LEU A 247 -7.05 14.85 9.22
N VAL A 248 -7.61 13.79 9.80
CA VAL A 248 -8.28 13.85 11.11
C VAL A 248 -7.30 14.33 12.18
N GLY A 249 -6.07 13.82 12.16
CA GLY A 249 -5.01 14.23 13.07
C GLY A 249 -4.68 15.71 12.96
N ALA A 250 -4.51 16.21 11.73
CA ALA A 250 -4.29 17.63 11.44
C ALA A 250 -5.43 18.52 11.96
N ARG A 251 -6.69 18.12 11.74
CA ARG A 251 -7.87 18.84 12.25
C ARG A 251 -7.89 18.95 13.76
N LEU A 252 -7.57 17.87 14.48
CA LEU A 252 -7.49 17.86 15.94
C LEU A 252 -6.39 18.78 16.49
N MET A 253 -5.35 19.06 15.70
CA MET A 253 -4.31 20.04 16.02
C MET A 253 -4.66 21.47 15.57
N GLY A 254 -5.88 21.71 15.08
CA GLY A 254 -6.34 23.03 14.63
C GLY A 254 -5.86 23.43 13.23
N VAL A 255 -5.32 22.49 12.43
CA VAL A 255 -4.90 22.77 11.05
C VAL A 255 -6.13 22.72 10.14
N ALA A 256 -6.37 23.81 9.41
CA ALA A 256 -7.44 23.87 8.42
C ALA A 256 -7.16 22.93 7.24
N ASP A 257 -8.18 22.22 6.77
CA ASP A 257 -8.07 21.25 5.66
C ASP A 257 -7.37 21.80 4.40
N PRO A 258 -7.66 23.02 3.91
CA PRO A 258 -7.00 23.55 2.72
C PRO A 258 -5.47 23.68 2.90
N VAL A 259 -5.02 24.00 4.11
CA VAL A 259 -3.60 24.09 4.45
C VAL A 259 -2.97 22.70 4.43
N PHE A 260 -3.65 21.71 4.98
CA PHE A 260 -3.15 20.33 4.98
C PHE A 260 -3.09 19.74 3.56
N TYR A 261 -4.13 19.95 2.75
CA TYR A 261 -4.12 19.53 1.34
C TYR A 261 -3.00 20.20 0.53
N LEU A 262 -2.79 21.50 0.72
CA LEU A 262 -1.68 22.22 0.08
C LEU A 262 -0.33 21.63 0.51
N PHE A 263 -0.15 21.36 1.80
CA PHE A 263 1.07 20.73 2.31
C PHE A 263 1.28 19.35 1.67
N THR A 264 0.25 18.49 1.64
CA THR A 264 0.30 17.18 0.98
C THR A 264 0.70 17.30 -0.49
N ALA A 265 0.09 18.23 -1.24
CA ALA A 265 0.43 18.46 -2.64
C ALA A 265 1.89 18.92 -2.81
N VAL A 266 2.34 19.89 -2.02
CA VAL A 266 3.71 20.44 -2.10
C VAL A 266 4.74 19.38 -1.75
N THR A 267 4.55 18.63 -0.65
CA THR A 267 5.51 17.59 -0.25
C THR A 267 5.57 16.47 -1.30
N THR A 268 4.42 16.02 -1.83
CA THR A 268 4.39 15.00 -2.89
C THR A 268 5.09 15.48 -4.16
N VAL A 269 4.84 16.72 -4.62
CA VAL A 269 5.53 17.29 -5.80
C VAL A 269 7.03 17.42 -5.55
N GLY A 270 7.44 17.89 -4.36
CA GLY A 270 8.85 18.00 -3.97
C GLY A 270 9.57 16.64 -3.96
N LEU A 271 8.93 15.61 -3.42
CA LEU A 271 9.44 14.24 -3.46
C LEU A 271 9.53 13.72 -4.89
N PHE A 272 8.51 13.91 -5.74
CA PHE A 272 8.61 13.54 -7.15
C PHE A 272 9.77 14.23 -7.87
N PHE A 273 10.05 15.49 -7.54
CA PHE A 273 11.21 16.21 -8.05
C PHE A 273 12.53 15.57 -7.64
N LEU A 274 12.67 15.12 -6.38
CA LEU A 274 13.87 14.43 -5.92
C LEU A 274 14.07 13.07 -6.60
N TYR A 275 13.01 12.26 -6.69
CA TYR A 275 13.12 10.87 -7.16
C TYR A 275 13.11 10.71 -8.68
N SER A 276 12.50 11.65 -9.43
CA SER A 276 12.29 11.51 -10.86
C SER A 276 13.10 12.52 -11.68
N GLN A 277 14.16 12.04 -12.35
CA GLN A 277 14.91 12.84 -13.31
C GLN A 277 14.04 13.27 -14.51
N GLY A 278 13.13 12.41 -14.97
CA GLY A 278 12.18 12.74 -16.03
C GLY A 278 11.25 13.89 -15.65
N PHE A 279 10.76 13.90 -14.40
CA PHE A 279 9.92 14.99 -13.89
C PHE A 279 10.70 16.30 -13.80
N ARG A 280 11.94 16.28 -13.29
CA ARG A 280 12.85 17.45 -13.29
C ARG A 280 13.06 18.02 -14.68
N ASN A 281 13.32 17.16 -15.67
CA ASN A 281 13.55 17.59 -17.05
C ASN A 281 12.28 18.22 -17.67
N LYS A 282 11.09 17.65 -17.41
CA LYS A 282 9.82 18.24 -17.84
C LYS A 282 9.59 19.62 -17.23
N ILE A 283 9.86 19.81 -15.94
CA ILE A 283 9.75 21.11 -15.28
C ILE A 283 10.72 22.12 -15.90
N LYS A 284 11.98 21.73 -16.13
CA LYS A 284 12.95 22.59 -16.83
C LYS A 284 12.46 23.00 -18.21
N HIS A 285 11.90 22.06 -18.98
CA HIS A 285 11.36 22.34 -20.30
C HIS A 285 10.17 23.31 -20.25
N LEU A 286 9.22 23.10 -19.33
CA LEU A 286 8.09 24.01 -19.12
C LEU A 286 8.55 25.42 -18.75
N TRP A 287 9.56 25.53 -17.89
CA TRP A 287 10.14 26.81 -17.49
C TRP A 287 10.81 27.54 -18.65
N ILE A 288 11.57 26.83 -19.50
CA ILE A 288 12.17 27.38 -20.72
C ILE A 288 11.07 27.89 -21.66
N MET A 289 10.01 27.11 -21.89
CA MET A 289 8.89 27.52 -22.74
C MET A 289 8.17 28.77 -22.21
N PHE A 290 7.93 28.84 -20.89
CA PHE A 290 7.28 29.99 -20.27
C PHE A 290 8.14 31.25 -20.42
N ARG A 291 9.45 31.13 -20.20
CA ARG A 291 10.40 32.24 -20.34
C ARG A 291 10.62 32.68 -21.79
N SER A 292 10.44 31.79 -22.76
CA SER A 292 10.51 32.14 -24.19
C SER A 292 9.26 32.85 -24.73
N LYS A 293 8.18 32.89 -23.94
CA LYS A 293 6.90 33.53 -24.29
C LYS A 293 6.65 34.84 -23.53
N ALA A 294 7.54 35.21 -22.61
CA ALA A 294 7.53 36.47 -21.86
C ALA A 294 8.65 37.36 -22.38
#